data_AF-I4A8G7-F1
#
_entry.id   AF-I4A8G7-F1
#
_cell.length_a   1.000
_cell.length_b   1.000
_cell.length_c   1.000
_cell.angle_alpha   90.00
_cell.angle_beta   90.00
_cell.angle_gamma   90.00
#
_symmetry.space_group_name_H-M   'P 1'
#
loop_
_entity.id
_entity.type
_entity.pdbx_description
1 polymer ?
#
loop_
_entity_poly.entity_id
_entity_poly.type
_entity_poly.pdbx_seq_one_letter_code
_entity_poly.pdbx_strand_id
1 'polypeptide(L)'
;MDWVDVALKYGYESQDSFSRAFKSFHGVLPSGVRNETVQLKSCPKLSFQITIKGENHMNYQIEQWPAFKVMGILHKVKTSAAFEIIPGLWENAWQDGTMRRFIENFPDYRPAGFLGIAAGGQWGDSEEMNYIIAVTNHVDVSECKPIPVLEGMEEFSYPAATWAVFEANGELPDATQKVYKQFYTEWLPNSGYELADLPVIECYMQENRQEVWIAVVKK
;
A
#
# COMPACT_ATOMS: atom_id res chain seq x y z
N MET A 1 -13.49 31.49 7.68
CA MET A 1 -12.54 31.45 6.54
C MET A 1 -13.33 31.61 5.26
N ASP A 2 -13.00 32.60 4.43
CA ASP A 2 -13.68 32.83 3.15
C ASP A 2 -13.25 31.76 2.14
N TRP A 3 -14.17 31.32 1.26
CA TRP A 3 -13.88 30.35 0.21
C TRP A 3 -12.97 30.92 -0.87
N VAL A 4 -12.91 32.24 -1.00
CA VAL A 4 -11.92 32.94 -1.84
C VAL A 4 -10.50 32.67 -1.33
N ASP A 5 -10.27 32.79 -0.02
CA ASP A 5 -8.96 32.53 0.60
C ASP A 5 -8.55 31.06 0.48
N VAL A 6 -9.52 30.15 0.61
CA VAL A 6 -9.30 28.71 0.43
C VAL A 6 -8.95 28.39 -1.02
N ALA A 7 -9.69 28.94 -2.00
CA ALA A 7 -9.42 28.75 -3.42
C ALA A 7 -8.00 29.20 -3.78
N LEU A 8 -7.59 30.39 -3.33
CA LEU A 8 -6.24 30.93 -3.56
C LEU A 8 -5.16 30.09 -2.89
N LYS A 9 -5.38 29.65 -1.64
CA LYS A 9 -4.44 28.78 -0.91
C LYS A 9 -4.16 27.46 -1.64
N TYR A 10 -5.14 26.94 -2.38
CA TYR A 10 -5.03 25.70 -3.15
C TYR A 10 -4.79 25.94 -4.66
N GLY A 11 -4.38 27.15 -5.05
CA GLY A 11 -3.91 27.47 -6.40
C GLY A 11 -5.01 27.68 -7.44
N TYR A 12 -6.27 27.86 -7.03
CA TYR A 12 -7.36 28.18 -7.94
C TYR A 12 -7.47 29.69 -8.15
N GLU A 13 -7.58 30.08 -9.42
CA GLU A 13 -7.68 31.50 -9.84
C GLU A 13 -8.98 32.19 -9.41
N SER A 14 -10.02 31.43 -9.02
CA SER A 14 -11.29 31.99 -8.54
C SER A 14 -12.06 31.01 -7.64
N GLN A 15 -12.99 31.54 -6.85
CA GLN A 15 -13.90 30.74 -6.02
C GLN A 15 -14.80 29.81 -6.86
N ASP A 16 -15.17 30.23 -8.07
CA ASP A 16 -16.01 29.45 -8.99
C ASP A 16 -15.26 28.28 -9.63
N SER A 17 -13.95 28.40 -9.88
CA SER A 17 -13.14 27.28 -10.36
C SER A 17 -12.91 26.25 -9.26
N PHE A 18 -12.64 26.71 -8.02
CA PHE A 18 -12.58 25.84 -6.85
C PHE A 18 -13.90 25.12 -6.59
N SER A 19 -15.03 25.83 -6.61
CA SER A 19 -16.35 25.23 -6.31
C SER A 19 -16.78 24.19 -7.34
N ARG A 20 -16.44 24.39 -8.62
CA ARG A 20 -16.68 23.40 -9.69
C ARG A 20 -15.81 22.16 -9.51
N ALA A 21 -14.52 22.32 -9.24
CA ALA A 21 -13.60 21.21 -9.02
C ALA A 21 -13.99 20.41 -7.76
N PHE A 22 -14.31 21.11 -6.67
CA PHE A 22 -14.75 20.51 -5.41
C PHE A 22 -16.04 19.71 -5.57
N LYS A 23 -17.04 20.26 -6.27
CA LYS A 23 -18.29 19.54 -6.57
C LYS A 23 -18.05 18.33 -7.49
N SER A 24 -17.17 18.48 -8.49
CA SER A 24 -16.82 17.36 -9.36
C SER A 24 -16.15 16.22 -8.60
N PHE A 25 -15.29 16.53 -7.64
CA PHE A 25 -14.52 15.53 -6.91
C PHE A 25 -15.30 14.91 -5.74
N HIS A 26 -15.93 15.73 -4.91
CA HIS A 26 -16.65 15.28 -3.70
C HIS A 26 -18.17 15.08 -3.92
N GLY A 27 -18.72 15.43 -5.08
CA GLY A 27 -20.15 15.28 -5.41
C GLY A 27 -21.06 16.36 -4.81
N VAL A 28 -20.56 17.20 -3.91
CA VAL A 28 -21.32 18.23 -3.19
C VAL A 28 -20.67 19.61 -3.31
N LEU A 29 -21.47 20.67 -3.15
CA LEU A 29 -20.94 22.03 -3.14
C LEU A 29 -20.22 22.33 -1.82
N PRO A 30 -19.13 23.13 -1.82
CA PRO A 30 -18.42 23.52 -0.60
C PRO A 30 -19.32 24.14 0.48
N SER A 31 -20.36 24.90 0.08
CA SER A 31 -21.32 25.51 1.00
C SER A 31 -22.18 24.50 1.77
N GLY A 32 -22.46 23.32 1.19
CA GLY A 32 -23.24 22.26 1.84
C GLY A 32 -22.46 21.52 2.93
N VAL A 33 -21.13 21.47 2.81
CA VAL A 33 -20.23 20.77 3.75
C VAL A 33 -20.15 21.46 5.12
N ARG A 34 -20.43 22.77 5.20
CA ARG A 34 -20.37 23.50 6.48
C ARG A 34 -21.60 23.31 7.37
N ASN A 35 -22.74 22.95 6.78
CA ASN A 35 -24.03 22.92 7.48
C ASN A 35 -24.61 21.52 7.64
N GLU A 36 -24.05 20.52 6.96
CA GLU A 36 -24.54 19.13 6.97
C GLU A 36 -23.39 18.14 7.14
N THR A 37 -23.67 17.00 7.78
CA THR A 37 -22.72 15.89 7.89
C THR A 37 -22.66 15.14 6.56
N VAL A 38 -21.70 15.49 5.71
CA VAL A 38 -21.51 14.87 4.39
C VAL A 38 -20.22 14.04 4.38
N GLN A 39 -20.27 12.83 3.81
CA GLN A 39 -19.06 12.04 3.57
C GLN A 39 -18.24 12.63 2.41
N LEU A 40 -17.02 13.05 2.69
CA LEU A 40 -16.08 13.55 1.70
C LEU A 40 -15.10 12.45 1.28
N LYS A 41 -14.81 12.38 -0.01
CA LYS A 41 -13.72 11.55 -0.53
C LYS A 41 -12.37 12.08 -0.02
N SER A 42 -11.56 11.23 0.61
CA SER A 42 -10.19 11.56 1.00
C SER A 42 -9.26 11.41 -0.20
N CYS A 43 -8.30 12.32 -0.35
CA CYS A 43 -7.23 12.21 -1.33
C CYS A 43 -5.90 12.44 -0.60
N PRO A 44 -5.04 11.41 -0.44
CA PRO A 44 -3.74 11.59 0.18
C PRO A 44 -2.84 12.51 -0.65
N LYS A 45 -1.90 13.20 0.01
CA LYS A 45 -1.00 14.19 -0.60
C LYS A 45 -0.12 13.56 -1.68
N LEU A 46 0.10 14.33 -2.76
CA LEU A 46 0.87 13.99 -3.97
C LEU A 46 2.17 13.22 -3.70
N SER A 47 2.33 12.11 -4.39
CA SER A 47 3.59 11.41 -4.63
C SER A 47 4.25 11.93 -5.92
N PHE A 48 5.58 12.03 -5.92
CA PHE A 48 6.35 12.47 -7.09
C PHE A 48 6.65 11.28 -8.00
N GLN A 49 6.38 11.42 -9.29
CA GLN A 49 6.68 10.44 -10.33
C GLN A 49 7.96 10.89 -11.07
N ILE A 50 9.05 10.12 -10.98
CA ILE A 50 10.25 10.32 -11.80
C ILE A 50 10.23 9.28 -12.91
N THR A 51 9.88 9.72 -14.12
CA THR A 51 9.99 8.91 -15.35
C THR A 51 11.34 9.18 -15.99
N ILE A 52 12.25 8.20 -15.94
CA ILE A 52 13.43 8.18 -16.83
C ILE A 52 12.95 7.64 -18.20
N LYS A 53 13.59 8.01 -19.32
CA LYS A 53 13.12 7.65 -20.68
C LYS A 53 13.88 6.44 -21.23
N GLY A 54 13.15 5.45 -21.75
CA GLY A 54 13.67 4.25 -22.44
C GLY A 54 12.73 3.03 -22.37
N GLU A 55 11.86 2.86 -23.37
CA GLU A 55 11.02 1.72 -23.80
C GLU A 55 10.44 0.63 -22.86
N ASN A 56 10.78 0.49 -21.57
CA ASN A 56 10.16 -0.47 -20.63
C ASN A 56 10.23 0.01 -19.18
N HIS A 57 9.63 1.16 -18.87
CA HIS A 57 9.72 1.74 -17.52
C HIS A 57 8.71 1.11 -16.56
N MET A 58 9.23 0.69 -15.39
CA MET A 58 8.45 0.32 -14.22
C MET A 58 7.95 1.59 -13.52
N ASN A 59 6.64 1.70 -13.31
CA ASN A 59 6.08 2.81 -12.56
C ASN A 59 6.37 2.61 -11.07
N TYR A 60 6.98 3.61 -10.44
CA TYR A 60 7.24 3.57 -9.01
C TYR A 60 7.19 4.96 -8.37
N GLN A 61 7.04 4.97 -7.06
CA GLN A 61 7.04 6.16 -6.23
C GLN A 61 7.89 5.92 -4.99
N ILE A 62 8.54 6.97 -4.49
CA ILE A 62 9.24 6.95 -3.20
C ILE A 62 8.38 7.69 -2.20
N GLU A 63 7.99 7.00 -1.13
CA GLU A 63 7.05 7.49 -0.14
C GLU A 63 7.66 7.42 1.26
N GLN A 64 7.56 8.52 2.02
CA GLN A 64 7.72 8.45 3.47
C GLN A 64 6.39 8.04 4.06
N TRP A 65 6.34 6.85 4.65
CA TRP A 65 5.12 6.28 5.20
C TRP A 65 5.19 6.23 6.73
N PRO A 66 4.11 6.62 7.45
CA PRO A 66 4.03 6.50 8.89
C PRO A 66 4.18 5.06 9.37
N ALA A 67 4.38 4.89 10.68
CA ALA A 67 4.28 3.58 11.28
C ALA A 67 2.86 3.02 11.07
N PHE A 68 2.76 1.71 10.88
CA PHE A 68 1.48 1.06 10.65
C PHE A 68 1.49 -0.34 11.23
N LYS A 69 0.30 -0.92 11.32
CA LYS A 69 0.09 -2.29 11.76
C LYS A 69 -0.79 -3.03 10.79
N VAL A 70 -0.56 -4.33 10.70
CA VAL A 70 -1.37 -5.25 9.94
C VAL A 70 -1.85 -6.36 10.87
N MET A 71 -3.05 -6.86 10.62
CA MET A 71 -3.58 -8.05 11.27
C MET A 71 -3.69 -9.18 10.25
N GLY A 72 -3.28 -10.39 10.64
CA GLY A 72 -3.27 -11.50 9.70
C GLY A 72 -2.87 -12.84 10.29
N ILE A 73 -2.64 -13.80 9.41
CA ILE A 73 -2.21 -15.16 9.74
C ILE A 73 -0.77 -15.34 9.30
N LEU A 74 0.08 -15.81 10.21
CA LEU A 74 1.47 -16.14 9.94
C LEU A 74 1.61 -17.62 9.59
N HIS A 75 2.33 -17.87 8.51
CA HIS A 75 2.73 -19.21 8.09
C HIS A 75 4.25 -19.30 8.07
N LYS A 76 4.80 -20.35 8.67
CA LYS A 76 6.20 -20.71 8.47
C LYS A 76 6.32 -21.50 7.19
N VAL A 77 7.17 -21.02 6.29
CA VAL A 77 7.34 -21.58 4.95
C VAL A 77 8.81 -21.88 4.73
N LYS A 78 9.12 -23.05 4.19
CA LYS A 78 10.47 -23.35 3.73
C LYS A 78 10.80 -22.47 2.54
N THR A 79 11.84 -21.65 2.63
CA THR A 79 12.19 -20.64 1.60
C THR A 79 12.33 -21.26 0.21
N SER A 80 12.93 -22.46 0.12
CA SER A 80 13.11 -23.18 -1.14
C SER A 80 11.81 -23.66 -1.81
N ALA A 81 10.71 -23.75 -1.05
CA ALA A 81 9.40 -24.22 -1.52
C ALA A 81 8.35 -23.10 -1.52
N ALA A 82 8.77 -21.86 -1.29
CA ALA A 82 7.87 -20.71 -1.15
C ALA A 82 6.92 -20.55 -2.35
N PHE A 83 7.46 -20.65 -3.57
CA PHE A 83 6.68 -20.53 -4.81
C PHE A 83 5.60 -21.59 -4.96
N GLU A 84 5.79 -22.78 -4.38
CA GLU A 84 4.83 -23.89 -4.45
C GLU A 84 3.78 -23.78 -3.33
N ILE A 85 4.20 -23.37 -2.12
CA ILE A 85 3.36 -23.37 -0.93
C ILE A 85 2.45 -22.14 -0.86
N ILE A 86 2.96 -20.95 -1.20
CA ILE A 86 2.24 -19.68 -1.01
C ILE A 86 0.88 -19.65 -1.73
N PRO A 87 0.74 -20.08 -3.00
CA PRO A 87 -0.57 -20.12 -3.67
C PRO A 87 -1.61 -20.95 -2.90
N GLY A 88 -1.19 -22.08 -2.32
CA GLY A 88 -2.05 -22.92 -1.49
C GLY A 88 -2.45 -22.26 -0.17
N LEU A 89 -1.59 -21.43 0.43
CA LEU A 89 -1.95 -20.64 1.61
C LEU A 89 -3.06 -19.65 1.30
N TRP A 90 -2.98 -18.96 0.17
CA TRP A 90 -4.04 -18.06 -0.30
C TRP A 90 -5.35 -18.80 -0.57
N GLU A 91 -5.28 -19.96 -1.24
CA GLU A 91 -6.46 -20.79 -1.48
C GLU A 91 -7.12 -21.25 -0.16
N ASN A 92 -6.34 -21.71 0.80
CA ASN A 92 -6.83 -22.11 2.11
C ASN A 92 -7.49 -20.95 2.86
N ALA A 93 -6.91 -19.75 2.83
CA ALA A 93 -7.49 -18.55 3.45
C ALA A 93 -8.84 -18.16 2.84
N TRP A 94 -9.08 -18.46 1.56
CA TRP A 94 -10.40 -18.32 0.94
C TRP A 94 -11.37 -19.40 1.40
N GLN A 95 -10.92 -20.66 1.49
CA GLN A 95 -11.76 -21.80 1.86
C GLN A 95 -12.17 -21.78 3.34
N ASP A 96 -11.29 -21.37 4.24
CA ASP A 96 -11.54 -21.34 5.69
C ASP A 96 -12.30 -20.09 6.16
N GLY A 97 -12.53 -19.13 5.26
CA GLY A 97 -13.27 -17.90 5.52
C GLY A 97 -12.43 -16.74 6.05
N THR A 98 -11.11 -16.88 6.20
CA THR A 98 -10.19 -15.80 6.59
C THR A 98 -10.35 -14.58 5.69
N MET A 99 -10.36 -14.78 4.38
CA MET A 99 -10.51 -13.69 3.40
C MET A 99 -11.86 -12.98 3.52
N ARG A 100 -12.93 -13.73 3.83
CA ARG A 100 -14.27 -13.14 4.06
C ARG A 100 -14.27 -12.25 5.30
N ARG A 101 -13.63 -12.69 6.39
CA ARG A 101 -13.51 -11.91 7.62
C ARG A 101 -12.72 -10.61 7.41
N PHE A 102 -11.68 -10.64 6.58
CA PHE A 102 -10.98 -9.43 6.15
C PHE A 102 -11.91 -8.48 5.38
N ILE A 103 -12.69 -8.99 4.42
CA ILE A 103 -13.62 -8.16 3.62
C ILE A 103 -14.68 -7.48 4.50
N GLU A 104 -15.25 -8.22 5.46
CA GLU A 104 -16.27 -7.69 6.38
C GLU A 104 -15.72 -6.59 7.30
N ASN A 105 -14.42 -6.60 7.55
CA ASN A 105 -13.74 -5.67 8.45
C ASN A 105 -12.65 -4.87 7.70
N PHE A 106 -12.84 -4.62 6.40
CA PHE A 106 -11.78 -4.15 5.51
C PHE A 106 -11.45 -2.66 5.76
N PRO A 107 -10.26 -2.34 6.30
CA PRO A 107 -9.80 -0.96 6.40
C PRO A 107 -9.25 -0.51 5.05
N ASP A 108 -9.76 0.59 4.49
CA ASP A 108 -9.20 1.22 3.29
C ASP A 108 -8.00 2.12 3.65
N TYR A 109 -6.98 1.53 4.28
CA TYR A 109 -5.70 2.16 4.62
C TYR A 109 -4.55 1.56 3.81
N ARG A 110 -3.52 2.35 3.51
CA ARG A 110 -2.30 1.86 2.85
C ARG A 110 -1.27 1.31 3.87
N PRO A 111 -0.52 0.25 3.55
CA PRO A 111 -0.59 -0.58 2.33
C PRO A 111 -1.98 -1.22 2.16
N ALA A 112 -2.56 -1.09 0.96
CA ALA A 112 -3.97 -1.36 0.71
C ALA A 112 -4.18 -2.72 0.05
N GLY A 113 -5.41 -3.24 0.12
CA GLY A 113 -5.69 -4.57 -0.42
C GLY A 113 -5.43 -5.68 0.59
N PHE A 114 -5.40 -6.90 0.08
CA PHE A 114 -4.84 -8.03 0.81
C PHE A 114 -3.32 -7.98 0.70
N LEU A 115 -2.64 -8.27 1.80
CA LEU A 115 -1.20 -8.15 1.90
C LEU A 115 -0.56 -9.53 1.95
N GLY A 116 0.43 -9.76 1.10
CA GLY A 116 1.39 -10.85 1.21
C GLY A 116 2.71 -10.29 1.71
N ILE A 117 3.14 -10.71 2.91
CA ILE A 117 4.35 -10.16 3.54
C ILE A 117 5.35 -11.28 3.77
N ALA A 118 6.50 -11.20 3.10
CA ALA A 118 7.60 -12.15 3.26
C ALA A 118 8.64 -11.57 4.23
N ALA A 119 8.74 -12.16 5.42
CA ALA A 119 9.60 -11.70 6.51
C ALA A 119 10.58 -12.79 6.96
N GLY A 120 11.76 -12.38 7.46
CA GLY A 120 12.72 -13.29 8.09
C GLY A 120 13.45 -14.24 7.13
N GLY A 121 13.25 -14.13 5.82
CA GLY A 121 13.91 -14.99 4.83
C GLY A 121 15.38 -14.65 4.56
N GLN A 122 15.94 -13.60 5.19
CA GLN A 122 17.31 -13.11 4.96
C GLN A 122 17.66 -13.03 3.46
N TRP A 123 16.79 -12.42 2.64
CA TRP A 123 16.97 -12.32 1.18
C TRP A 123 17.14 -13.66 0.44
N GLY A 124 16.69 -14.76 1.05
CA GLY A 124 16.81 -16.11 0.50
C GLY A 124 17.87 -16.97 1.22
N ASP A 125 18.67 -16.39 2.11
CA ASP A 125 19.75 -17.10 2.80
C ASP A 125 19.26 -17.95 3.99
N SER A 126 18.01 -17.74 4.44
CA SER A 126 17.40 -18.55 5.49
C SER A 126 16.67 -19.78 4.92
N GLU A 127 16.77 -20.92 5.61
CA GLU A 127 16.03 -22.14 5.25
C GLU A 127 14.51 -21.98 5.40
N GLU A 128 14.08 -21.14 6.34
CA GLU A 128 12.68 -20.83 6.64
C GLU A 128 12.43 -19.32 6.57
N MET A 129 11.22 -18.96 6.15
CA MET A 129 10.70 -17.60 6.18
C MET A 129 9.28 -17.58 6.73
N ASN A 130 8.88 -16.44 7.29
CA ASN A 130 7.49 -16.19 7.65
C ASN A 130 6.78 -15.55 6.46
N TYR A 131 5.65 -16.12 6.07
CA TYR A 131 4.73 -15.53 5.10
C TYR A 131 3.44 -15.15 5.81
N ILE A 132 3.05 -13.88 5.74
CA ILE A 132 1.88 -13.35 6.43
C ILE A 132 0.84 -12.94 5.40
N ILE A 133 -0.39 -13.44 5.55
CA ILE A 133 -1.57 -12.98 4.80
C ILE A 133 -2.34 -12.03 5.72
N ALA A 134 -2.46 -10.76 5.34
CA ALA A 134 -2.94 -9.71 6.26
C ALA A 134 -3.73 -8.58 5.57
N VAL A 135 -4.29 -7.69 6.40
CA VAL A 135 -4.81 -6.36 6.03
C VAL A 135 -4.33 -5.30 7.03
N THR A 136 -4.20 -4.05 6.58
CA THR A 136 -3.71 -2.92 7.41
C THR A 136 -4.73 -2.45 8.43
N ASN A 137 -4.64 -2.85 9.69
CA ASN A 137 -5.64 -2.50 10.71
C ASN A 137 -5.38 -1.17 11.42
N HIS A 138 -4.19 -0.57 11.29
CA HIS A 138 -3.88 0.74 11.87
C HIS A 138 -2.75 1.45 11.11
N VAL A 139 -2.84 2.77 11.00
CA VAL A 139 -1.78 3.65 10.51
C VAL A 139 -1.66 4.81 11.51
N ASP A 140 -0.43 5.20 11.85
CA ASP A 140 -0.13 6.28 12.80
C ASP A 140 -0.38 7.67 12.18
N VAL A 141 -1.65 7.95 11.91
CA VAL A 141 -2.18 9.23 11.42
C VAL A 141 -3.43 9.59 12.20
N SER A 142 -3.68 10.89 12.39
CA SER A 142 -4.76 11.39 13.26
C SER A 142 -6.16 10.95 12.83
N GLU A 143 -6.36 10.69 11.54
CA GLU A 143 -7.63 10.29 10.94
C GLU A 143 -7.85 8.76 10.92
N CYS A 144 -6.87 7.98 11.39
CA CYS A 144 -6.99 6.52 11.42
C CYS A 144 -7.97 6.08 12.51
N LYS A 145 -8.93 5.24 12.12
CA LYS A 145 -9.80 4.48 13.03
C LYS A 145 -9.28 3.05 13.06
N PRO A 146 -8.52 2.66 14.11
CA PRO A 146 -7.95 1.33 14.16
C PRO A 146 -9.04 0.27 14.24
N ILE A 147 -8.80 -0.84 13.54
CA ILE A 147 -9.64 -2.03 13.62
C ILE A 147 -9.03 -2.97 14.65
N PRO A 148 -9.79 -3.43 15.67
CA PRO A 148 -9.31 -4.42 16.61
C PRO A 148 -8.88 -5.71 15.91
N VAL A 149 -7.85 -6.36 16.43
CA VAL A 149 -7.38 -7.66 15.93
C VAL A 149 -8.51 -8.66 16.03
N LEU A 150 -8.84 -9.30 14.91
CA LEU A 150 -9.91 -10.29 14.87
C LEU A 150 -9.45 -11.60 15.53
N GLU A 151 -10.40 -12.36 16.07
CA GLU A 151 -10.11 -13.62 16.76
C GLU A 151 -9.30 -14.61 15.89
N GLY A 152 -8.27 -15.22 16.47
CA GLY A 152 -7.40 -16.15 15.74
C GLY A 152 -6.44 -15.50 14.74
N MET A 153 -6.27 -14.18 14.79
CA MET A 153 -5.25 -13.45 14.02
C MET A 153 -4.19 -12.85 14.94
N GLU A 154 -3.04 -12.56 14.36
CA GLU A 154 -1.91 -11.87 15.00
C GLU A 154 -1.77 -10.45 14.44
N GLU A 155 -1.19 -9.54 15.23
CA GLU A 155 -0.89 -8.17 14.83
C GLU A 155 0.62 -7.98 14.66
N PHE A 156 1.02 -7.40 13.53
CA PHE A 156 2.42 -7.11 13.21
C PHE A 156 2.59 -5.61 13.03
N SER A 157 3.63 -5.05 13.66
CA SER A 157 3.91 -3.61 13.64
C SER A 157 5.13 -3.30 12.77
N TYR A 158 5.00 -2.27 11.94
CA TYR A 158 6.05 -1.76 11.07
C TYR A 158 6.35 -0.30 11.42
N PRO A 159 7.63 0.07 11.62
CA PRO A 159 7.99 1.44 11.94
C PRO A 159 7.77 2.36 10.72
N ALA A 160 7.75 3.67 10.98
CA ALA A 160 7.79 4.66 9.91
C ALA A 160 9.07 4.47 9.08
N ALA A 161 8.94 4.46 7.76
CA ALA A 161 10.03 4.17 6.85
C ALA A 161 9.86 4.87 5.50
N THR A 162 10.93 4.87 4.70
CA THR A 162 10.84 5.26 3.30
C THR A 162 10.65 4.00 2.46
N TRP A 163 9.66 4.02 1.57
CA TRP A 163 9.28 2.89 0.73
C TRP A 163 9.42 3.26 -0.74
N ALA A 164 10.04 2.37 -1.51
CA ALA A 164 9.91 2.34 -2.95
C ALA A 164 8.69 1.47 -3.29
N VAL A 165 7.64 2.10 -3.81
CA VAL A 165 6.36 1.48 -4.13
C VAL A 165 6.25 1.33 -5.64
N PHE A 166 6.23 0.09 -6.12
CA PHE A 166 6.19 -0.26 -7.55
C PHE A 166 4.81 -0.73 -7.94
N GLU A 167 4.29 -0.26 -9.08
CA GLU A 167 3.08 -0.83 -9.67
C GLU A 167 3.41 -2.18 -10.32
N ALA A 168 2.70 -3.23 -9.94
CA ALA A 168 2.84 -4.59 -10.45
C ALA A 168 1.60 -5.02 -11.24
N ASN A 169 0.96 -4.10 -11.97
CA ASN A 169 -0.28 -4.41 -12.69
C ASN A 169 -0.02 -5.42 -13.82
N GLY A 170 -0.67 -6.58 -13.77
CA GLY A 170 -0.55 -7.64 -14.78
C GLY A 170 -0.98 -9.00 -14.25
N GLU A 171 -0.71 -10.05 -15.01
CA GLU A 171 -0.96 -11.43 -14.59
C GLU A 171 0.04 -11.83 -13.49
N LEU A 172 -0.48 -12.48 -12.44
CA LEU A 172 0.34 -13.10 -11.41
C LEU A 172 0.79 -14.49 -11.86
N PRO A 173 2.02 -14.92 -11.52
CA PRO A 173 3.03 -14.21 -10.73
C PRO A 173 3.96 -13.30 -11.55
N ASP A 174 3.81 -13.27 -12.87
CA ASP A 174 4.75 -12.64 -13.81
C ASP A 174 4.99 -11.14 -13.56
N ALA A 175 3.93 -10.40 -13.23
CA ALA A 175 4.01 -8.97 -13.00
C ALA A 175 4.92 -8.62 -11.79
N THR A 176 4.72 -9.32 -10.67
CA THR A 176 5.52 -9.15 -9.46
C THR A 176 6.96 -9.63 -9.66
N GLN A 177 7.18 -10.73 -10.38
CA GLN A 177 8.53 -11.21 -10.72
C GLN A 177 9.31 -10.20 -11.57
N LYS A 178 8.64 -9.55 -12.52
CA LYS A 178 9.24 -8.48 -13.32
C LYS A 178 9.67 -7.30 -12.45
N VAL A 179 8.83 -6.90 -11.49
CA VAL A 179 9.17 -5.85 -10.52
C VAL A 179 10.42 -6.21 -9.73
N TYR A 180 10.47 -7.41 -9.15
CA TYR A 180 11.66 -7.85 -8.40
C TYR A 180 12.92 -7.81 -9.23
N LYS A 181 12.88 -8.38 -10.43
CA LYS A 181 14.03 -8.39 -11.33
C LYS A 181 14.54 -6.98 -11.60
N GLN A 182 13.66 -6.08 -12.07
CA GLN A 182 14.05 -4.71 -12.40
C GLN A 182 14.50 -3.92 -11.16
N PHE A 183 13.85 -4.13 -10.01
CA PHE A 183 14.24 -3.50 -8.76
C PHE A 183 15.69 -3.85 -8.38
N TYR A 184 16.04 -5.13 -8.31
CA TYR A 184 17.37 -5.55 -7.86
C TYR A 184 18.46 -5.32 -8.91
N THR A 185 18.18 -5.50 -10.20
CA THR A 185 19.22 -5.43 -11.24
C THR A 185 19.40 -4.04 -11.85
N GLU A 186 18.36 -3.20 -11.84
CA GLU A 186 18.38 -1.91 -12.54
C GLU A 186 18.18 -0.74 -11.56
N TRP A 187 17.13 -0.78 -10.74
CA TRP A 187 16.76 0.35 -9.90
C TRP A 187 17.71 0.53 -8.72
N LEU A 188 17.83 -0.48 -7.85
CA LEU A 188 18.58 -0.41 -6.59
C LEU A 188 20.04 0.03 -6.78
N PRO A 189 20.81 -0.52 -7.76
CA PRO A 189 22.19 -0.10 -8.00
C PRO A 189 22.34 1.39 -8.35
N ASN A 190 21.34 1.96 -9.04
CA ASN A 190 21.38 3.33 -9.60
C ASN A 190 20.56 4.36 -8.80
N SER A 191 19.83 3.91 -7.77
CA SER A 191 18.81 4.72 -7.08
C SER A 191 19.37 5.74 -6.07
N GLY A 192 20.58 5.53 -5.56
CA GLY A 192 21.09 6.25 -4.39
C GLY A 192 20.53 5.74 -3.06
N TYR A 193 19.85 4.59 -3.06
CA TYR A 193 19.28 3.94 -1.88
C TYR A 193 19.88 2.54 -1.64
N GLU A 194 19.76 2.07 -0.40
CA GLU A 194 20.03 0.71 0.05
C GLU A 194 18.76 0.10 0.67
N LEU A 195 18.73 -1.23 0.81
CA LEU A 195 17.62 -1.94 1.41
C LEU A 195 17.54 -1.63 2.91
N ALA A 196 16.35 -1.31 3.39
CA ALA A 196 16.09 -1.30 4.81
C ALA A 196 15.83 -2.72 5.32
N ASP A 197 16.02 -2.94 6.62
CA ASP A 197 15.70 -4.20 7.30
C ASP A 197 14.20 -4.29 7.62
N LEU A 198 13.37 -4.27 6.59
CA LEU A 198 11.92 -4.45 6.67
C LEU A 198 11.45 -5.41 5.55
N PRO A 199 10.39 -6.18 5.79
CA PRO A 199 9.92 -7.14 4.80
C PRO A 199 9.34 -6.43 3.56
N VAL A 200 9.38 -7.16 2.45
CA VAL A 200 8.64 -6.76 1.26
C VAL A 200 7.15 -7.01 1.49
N ILE A 201 6.32 -6.06 1.04
CA ILE A 201 4.86 -6.15 1.12
C ILE A 201 4.28 -6.10 -0.28
N GLU A 202 3.65 -7.20 -0.69
CA GLU A 202 2.86 -7.30 -1.90
C GLU A 202 1.40 -6.95 -1.58
N CYS A 203 0.83 -6.00 -2.31
CA CYS A 203 -0.50 -5.45 -2.10
C CYS A 203 -1.41 -5.87 -3.25
N TYR A 204 -2.49 -6.58 -2.94
CA TYR A 204 -3.47 -7.09 -3.90
C TYR A 204 -4.80 -6.35 -3.73
N MET A 205 -5.05 -5.39 -4.62
CA MET A 205 -6.25 -4.54 -4.60
C MET A 205 -7.28 -4.97 -5.64
N GLN A 206 -8.45 -4.34 -5.60
CA GLN A 206 -9.50 -4.53 -6.61
C GLN A 206 -9.03 -4.09 -8.01
N GLU A 207 -9.77 -4.52 -9.05
CA GLU A 207 -9.48 -4.17 -10.45
C GLU A 207 -8.09 -4.61 -10.94
N ASN A 208 -7.57 -5.72 -10.39
CA ASN A 208 -6.22 -6.25 -10.69
C ASN A 208 -5.09 -5.24 -10.45
N ARG A 209 -5.31 -4.26 -9.56
CA ARG A 209 -4.28 -3.33 -9.16
C ARG A 209 -3.36 -3.98 -8.13
N GLN A 210 -2.06 -3.87 -8.35
CA GLN A 210 -1.06 -4.47 -7.49
C GLN A 210 0.07 -3.51 -7.21
N GLU A 211 0.57 -3.51 -5.98
CA GLU A 211 1.73 -2.75 -5.57
C GLU A 211 2.75 -3.65 -4.87
N VAL A 212 4.03 -3.37 -5.04
CA VAL A 212 5.11 -3.99 -4.27
C VAL A 212 5.84 -2.89 -3.52
N TRP A 213 5.82 -2.99 -2.20
CA TRP A 213 6.44 -2.03 -1.29
C TRP A 213 7.76 -2.61 -0.79
N ILE A 214 8.86 -1.92 -1.09
CA ILE A 214 10.21 -2.31 -0.66
C ILE A 214 10.81 -1.15 0.12
N ALA A 215 11.13 -1.39 1.40
CA ALA A 215 11.68 -0.37 2.26
C ALA A 215 13.13 -0.06 1.90
N VAL A 216 13.47 1.23 1.90
CA VAL A 216 14.77 1.73 1.47
C VAL A 216 15.29 2.84 2.40
N VAL A 217 16.61 2.94 2.49
CA VAL A 217 17.32 4.03 3.18
C VAL A 217 18.27 4.73 2.22
N LYS A 218 18.51 6.03 2.39
CA LYS A 218 19.49 6.74 1.55
C LYS A 218 20.91 6.25 1.84
N LYS A 219 21.71 6.13 0.79
CA LYS A 219 23.17 5.96 0.88
C LYS A 219 23.84 7.18 1.52
#